data_AF-A0A8K0UMV2-F1
#
_entry.id   AF-A0A8K0UMV2-F1
#
_cell.length_a   1.000
_cell.length_b   1.000
_cell.length_c   1.000
_cell.angle_alpha   90.00
_cell.angle_beta   90.00
_cell.angle_gamma   90.00
#
_symmetry.space_group_name_H-M   'P 1'
#
loop_
_entity.id
_entity.type
_entity.pdbx_description
1 polymer ?
#
loop_
_entity_poly.entity_id
_entity_poly.type
_entity_poly.pdbx_seq_one_letter_code
_entity_poly.pdbx_strand_id
1 'polypeptide(L)'
;MFRLPTHLETFVPPPTEQVPQTRPWRGTLVLSNPSSPPASSHTVIYCAAAETEGDNQVQTWPPQFVIQILNHRPMLPQFQAWVKANAVPMCMFMPDRLADRDAHKRNIASFELLAKTLHDNQFVAVAPWNSSDRTSGGGLILYPTVTSTALLVGAIFLQNGFPDFLGVNPRSHVLPVPRAQSYSPSGSSATPNIATSQRHGRGGGGYAG
;
A
#
# COMPACT_ATOMS: atom_id res chain seq x y z
N MET A 1 -52.01 2.29 -5.53
CA MET A 1 -51.15 1.76 -4.46
C MET A 1 -49.91 1.18 -5.11
N PHE A 2 -48.79 1.91 -5.09
CA PHE A 2 -47.50 1.48 -5.64
C PHE A 2 -46.78 0.63 -4.59
N ARG A 3 -46.39 -0.60 -4.93
CA ARG A 3 -45.49 -1.42 -4.11
C ARG A 3 -44.10 -1.34 -4.72
N LEU A 4 -43.16 -0.70 -4.02
CA LEU A 4 -41.73 -0.79 -4.33
C LEU A 4 -41.25 -2.21 -3.99
N PRO A 5 -40.54 -2.91 -4.88
CA PRO A 5 -39.85 -4.15 -4.52
C PRO A 5 -38.65 -3.83 -3.63
N THR A 6 -38.74 -4.16 -2.34
CA THR A 6 -37.61 -4.23 -1.41
C THR A 6 -36.99 -5.62 -1.46
N HIS A 7 -36.13 -5.88 -2.44
CA HIS A 7 -35.22 -7.04 -2.41
C HIS A 7 -33.82 -6.58 -2.83
N LEU A 8 -33.15 -5.86 -1.92
CA LEU A 8 -31.69 -5.78 -1.88
C LEU A 8 -31.19 -6.96 -1.02
N GLU A 9 -31.57 -8.18 -1.38
CA GLU A 9 -31.06 -9.37 -0.72
C GLU A 9 -29.63 -9.64 -1.22
N THR A 10 -28.68 -9.21 -0.38
CA THR A 10 -27.50 -10.02 -0.04
C THR A 10 -26.51 -10.25 -1.18
N PHE A 11 -25.70 -9.23 -1.49
CA PHE A 11 -24.41 -9.36 -2.18
C PHE A 11 -23.33 -10.07 -1.32
N VAL A 12 -23.73 -10.98 -0.43
CA VAL A 12 -22.78 -11.84 0.28
C VAL A 12 -22.75 -13.16 -0.48
N PRO A 13 -21.68 -13.48 -1.21
CA PRO A 13 -21.60 -14.74 -1.93
C PRO A 13 -21.76 -15.89 -0.93
N PRO A 14 -22.44 -16.99 -1.33
CA PRO A 14 -22.61 -18.16 -0.49
C PRO A 14 -21.24 -18.61 0.07
N PRO A 15 -21.17 -19.18 1.29
CA PRO A 15 -19.90 -19.50 1.97
C PRO A 15 -18.91 -20.31 1.13
N THR A 16 -19.41 -21.14 0.20
CA THR A 16 -18.62 -21.95 -0.72
C THR A 16 -17.91 -21.14 -1.82
N GLU A 17 -18.39 -19.92 -2.10
CA GLU A 17 -17.83 -18.98 -3.07
C GLU A 17 -17.02 -17.86 -2.40
N GLN A 18 -16.85 -17.91 -1.07
CA GLN A 18 -15.99 -16.98 -0.35
C GLN A 18 -14.53 -17.34 -0.61
N VAL A 19 -13.94 -16.70 -1.62
CA VAL A 19 -12.49 -16.75 -1.83
C VAL A 19 -11.81 -16.11 -0.61
N PRO A 20 -10.75 -16.73 -0.05
CA PRO A 20 -9.96 -16.11 1.00
C PRO A 20 -9.49 -14.73 0.55
N GLN A 21 -9.96 -13.66 1.20
CA GLN A 21 -9.46 -12.32 0.92
C GLN A 21 -7.96 -12.29 1.26
N THR A 22 -7.13 -12.03 0.26
CA THR A 22 -5.71 -11.76 0.48
C THR A 22 -5.61 -10.53 1.36
N ARG A 23 -4.81 -10.61 2.44
CA ARG A 23 -4.60 -9.45 3.29
C ARG A 23 -3.80 -8.42 2.50
N PRO A 24 -4.25 -7.14 2.42
CA PRO A 24 -3.47 -6.11 1.77
C PRO A 24 -2.12 -5.97 2.46
N TRP A 25 -1.08 -5.64 1.69
CA TRP A 25 0.21 -5.31 2.27
C TRP A 25 0.06 -4.12 3.22
N ARG A 26 0.73 -4.16 4.36
CA ARG A 26 0.81 -3.04 5.30
C ARG A 26 2.25 -2.87 5.72
N GLY A 27 2.74 -1.65 5.64
CA GLY A 27 4.12 -1.35 5.98
C GLY A 27 4.40 0.14 5.97
N THR A 28 5.67 0.47 5.78
CA THR A 28 6.14 1.84 5.88
C THR A 28 6.93 2.28 4.66
N LEU A 29 6.71 3.53 4.27
CA LEU A 29 7.48 4.29 3.30
C LEU A 29 8.39 5.23 4.09
N VAL A 30 9.70 5.11 3.93
CA VAL A 30 10.69 5.94 4.62
C VAL A 30 11.39 6.81 3.61
N LEU A 31 11.07 8.11 3.65
CA LEU A 31 11.65 9.10 2.77
C LEU A 31 13.04 9.44 3.28
N SER A 32 14.04 9.20 2.43
CA SER A 32 15.42 9.62 2.69
C SER A 32 15.62 11.00 2.09
N ASN A 33 15.87 12.01 2.94
CA ASN A 33 16.24 13.33 2.45
C ASN A 33 17.78 13.43 2.35
N PRO A 34 18.37 13.50 1.15
CA PRO A 34 19.82 13.58 1.00
C PRO A 34 20.39 14.95 1.43
N SER A 35 19.57 15.99 1.61
CA SER A 35 20.05 17.36 1.89
C SER A 35 20.06 17.76 3.37
N SER A 36 19.77 16.85 4.31
CA SER A 36 19.68 17.18 5.75
C SER A 36 20.64 16.33 6.61
N PRO A 37 21.79 16.88 7.05
CA PRO A 37 22.57 16.31 8.15
C PRO A 37 22.17 16.95 9.51
N PRO A 38 22.08 16.23 10.64
CA PRO A 38 22.29 14.78 10.87
C PRO A 38 20.97 13.99 11.01
N ALA A 39 20.97 12.73 10.55
CA ALA A 39 20.27 11.51 11.00
C ALA A 39 18.82 11.49 11.60
N SER A 40 18.10 12.61 11.79
CA SER A 40 16.87 12.63 12.59
C SER A 40 15.60 13.06 11.84
N SER A 41 15.66 13.42 10.56
CA SER A 41 14.47 13.89 9.81
C SER A 41 14.03 12.91 8.72
N HIS A 42 14.02 11.61 9.01
CA HIS A 42 13.33 10.66 8.15
C HIS A 42 11.82 10.81 8.34
N THR A 43 11.10 11.05 7.24
CA THR A 43 9.64 11.00 7.27
C THR A 43 9.21 9.55 7.06
N VAL A 44 8.60 8.98 8.08
CA VAL A 44 7.99 7.64 8.03
C VAL A 44 6.50 7.80 7.75
N ILE A 45 6.04 7.15 6.69
CA ILE A 45 4.63 7.14 6.29
C ILE A 45 4.14 5.70 6.37
N TYR A 46 3.08 5.48 7.14
CA TYR A 46 2.40 4.20 7.24
C TYR A 46 1.37 4.08 6.12
N CYS A 47 1.40 2.97 5.40
CA CYS A 47 0.55 2.79 4.24
C CYS A 47 0.10 1.34 4.08
N ALA A 48 -1.03 1.19 3.39
CA ALA A 48 -1.50 -0.08 2.89
C ALA A 48 -1.42 -0.08 1.36
N ALA A 49 -1.15 -1.25 0.77
CA ALA A 49 -1.25 -1.45 -0.67
C ALA A 49 -2.43 -2.38 -1.00
N ALA A 50 -3.31 -1.92 -1.89
CA ALA A 50 -4.37 -2.72 -2.50
C ALA A 50 -3.91 -3.25 -3.86
N GLU A 51 -4.24 -4.51 -4.14
CA GLU A 51 -3.93 -5.17 -5.40
C GLU A 51 -4.87 -4.65 -6.49
N THR A 52 -4.31 -4.23 -7.63
CA THR A 52 -5.13 -3.75 -8.75
C THR A 52 -4.85 -4.46 -10.07
N GLU A 53 -3.66 -5.05 -10.27
CA GLU A 53 -3.35 -5.77 -11.51
C GLU A 53 -2.15 -6.71 -11.37
N GLY A 54 -2.29 -7.98 -11.77
CA GLY A 54 -1.19 -8.97 -11.86
C GLY A 54 -0.90 -9.78 -10.58
N ASP A 55 -0.02 -10.79 -10.70
CA ASP A 55 0.56 -11.50 -9.56
C ASP A 55 1.67 -10.65 -8.94
N ASN A 56 1.36 -10.06 -7.79
CA ASN A 56 2.21 -9.09 -7.12
C ASN A 56 3.05 -9.70 -5.98
N GLN A 57 2.87 -10.99 -5.68
CA GLN A 57 3.56 -11.74 -4.62
C GLN A 57 3.74 -10.92 -3.32
N VAL A 58 2.68 -10.24 -2.89
CA VAL A 58 2.69 -9.26 -1.78
C VAL A 58 3.35 -9.80 -0.50
N GLN A 59 3.24 -11.11 -0.24
CA GLN A 59 3.83 -11.75 0.93
C GLN A 59 5.38 -11.71 0.96
N THR A 60 6.01 -11.46 -0.19
CA THR A 60 7.47 -11.35 -0.33
C THR A 60 7.99 -9.92 -0.12
N TRP A 61 7.09 -8.94 -0.03
CA TRP A 61 7.47 -7.54 0.07
C TRP A 61 8.07 -7.25 1.45
N PRO A 62 9.11 -6.41 1.53
CA PRO A 62 9.64 -6.00 2.81
C PRO A 62 8.58 -5.19 3.58
N PRO A 63 8.63 -5.18 4.92
CA PRO A 63 7.73 -4.37 5.75
C PRO A 63 8.02 -2.86 5.65
N GLN A 64 9.16 -2.50 5.08
CA GLN A 64 9.65 -1.13 4.97
C GLN A 64 10.30 -0.91 3.60
N PHE A 65 9.84 0.14 2.92
CA PHE A 65 10.43 0.66 1.70
C PHE A 65 11.19 1.94 1.99
N VAL A 66 12.49 1.96 1.68
CA VAL A 66 13.26 3.21 1.69
C VAL A 66 13.10 3.85 0.33
N ILE A 67 12.48 5.03 0.30
CA ILE A 67 12.17 5.73 -0.92
C ILE A 67 13.18 6.84 -1.18
N GLN A 68 13.58 6.92 -2.44
CA GLN A 68 14.31 8.03 -3.02
C GLN A 68 13.46 8.69 -4.11
N ILE A 69 13.28 10.00 -4.03
CA ILE A 69 12.62 10.77 -5.10
C ILE A 69 13.66 11.07 -6.19
N LEU A 70 13.37 10.67 -7.43
CA LEU A 70 14.19 11.02 -8.59
C LEU A 70 13.85 12.44 -9.03
N ASN A 71 14.65 13.40 -8.56
CA ASN A 71 14.42 14.84 -8.72
C ASN A 71 15.30 15.51 -9.78
N HIS A 72 16.08 14.73 -10.55
CA HIS A 72 17.03 15.27 -11.51
C HIS A 72 16.37 15.80 -12.79
N ARG A 73 15.20 15.26 -13.18
CA ARG A 73 14.38 15.75 -14.30
C ARG A 73 12.92 15.27 -14.19
N PRO A 74 11.97 15.95 -14.86
CA PRO A 74 10.61 15.44 -15.06
C PRO A 74 10.64 14.09 -15.80
N MET A 75 10.10 13.03 -15.19
CA MET A 75 10.15 11.66 -15.71
C MET A 75 8.80 10.95 -15.73
N LEU A 76 7.80 11.50 -15.05
CA LEU A 76 6.49 10.88 -14.90
C LEU A 76 5.84 10.50 -16.25
N PRO A 77 5.78 11.38 -17.29
CA PRO A 77 5.13 11.01 -18.55
C PRO A 77 5.86 9.88 -19.28
N GLN A 78 7.20 9.92 -19.31
CA GLN A 78 8.02 8.87 -19.91
C GLN A 78 7.82 7.54 -19.19
N PHE A 79 7.80 7.56 -17.86
CA PHE A 79 7.59 6.38 -17.04
C PHE A 79 6.20 5.77 -17.26
N GLN A 80 5.14 6.59 -17.25
CA GLN A 80 3.77 6.11 -17.49
C GLN A 80 3.60 5.50 -18.88
N ALA A 81 4.22 6.09 -19.92
CA ALA A 81 4.22 5.51 -21.26
C ALA A 81 4.94 4.15 -21.29
N TRP A 82 6.07 4.04 -20.58
CA TRP A 82 6.82 2.79 -20.47
C TRP A 82 6.02 1.71 -19.72
N VAL A 83 5.38 2.04 -18.59
CA VAL A 83 4.52 1.10 -17.83
C VAL A 83 3.41 0.53 -18.70
N LYS A 84 2.72 1.38 -19.46
CA LYS A 84 1.65 0.97 -20.39
C LYS A 84 2.15 0.02 -21.48
N ALA A 85 3.37 0.25 -21.98
CA ALA A 85 3.95 -0.58 -23.04
C ALA A 85 4.46 -1.95 -22.55
N ASN A 86 4.78 -2.09 -21.26
CA ASN A 86 5.44 -3.28 -20.71
C ASN A 86 4.56 -4.14 -19.79
N ALA A 87 3.27 -3.78 -19.60
CA ALA A 87 2.32 -4.51 -18.76
C ALA A 87 2.87 -4.85 -17.35
N VAL A 88 3.51 -3.85 -16.73
CA VAL A 88 4.15 -4.00 -15.42
C VAL A 88 3.06 -4.23 -14.36
N PRO A 89 3.23 -5.18 -13.42
CA PRO A 89 2.27 -5.37 -12.35
C PRO A 89 2.13 -4.11 -11.48
N MET A 90 0.89 -3.78 -11.12
CA MET A 90 0.55 -2.52 -10.45
C MET A 90 -0.27 -2.74 -9.18
N CYS A 91 -0.04 -1.87 -8.20
CA CYS A 91 -0.79 -1.78 -6.97
C CYS A 91 -1.10 -0.32 -6.60
N MET A 92 -2.04 -0.14 -5.69
CA MET A 92 -2.46 1.17 -5.20
C MET A 92 -2.09 1.33 -3.73
N PHE A 93 -1.27 2.32 -3.43
CA PHE A 93 -0.91 2.71 -2.07
C PHE A 93 -1.85 3.78 -1.54
N MET A 94 -2.20 3.65 -0.26
CA MET A 94 -3.03 4.60 0.49
C MET A 94 -2.46 4.80 1.90
N PRO A 95 -2.65 5.97 2.53
CA PRO A 95 -2.24 6.18 3.91
C PRO A 95 -3.01 5.25 4.85
N ASP A 96 -2.31 4.64 5.79
CA ASP A 96 -2.93 3.73 6.74
C ASP A 96 -3.67 4.48 7.87
N ARG A 97 -4.64 3.79 8.46
CA ARG A 97 -5.41 4.23 9.62
C ARG A 97 -4.63 3.91 10.90
N LEU A 98 -4.21 4.94 11.62
CA LEU A 98 -3.52 4.80 12.89
C LEU A 98 -4.52 5.00 14.04
N ALA A 99 -4.30 4.29 15.15
CA ALA A 99 -5.18 4.38 16.33
C ALA A 99 -5.12 5.77 16.99
N ASP A 100 -3.94 6.38 17.04
CA ASP A 100 -3.76 7.75 17.51
C ASP A 100 -4.22 8.76 16.44
N ARG A 101 -5.14 9.65 16.81
CA ARG A 101 -5.77 10.60 15.88
C ARG A 101 -4.76 11.61 15.32
N ASP A 102 -3.83 12.07 16.14
CA ASP A 102 -2.88 13.10 15.73
C ASP A 102 -1.75 12.51 14.88
N ALA A 103 -1.30 11.29 15.18
CA ALA A 103 -0.46 10.50 14.29
C ALA A 103 -1.16 10.20 12.96
N HIS A 104 -2.44 9.82 12.97
CA HIS A 104 -3.19 9.55 11.74
C HIS A 104 -3.28 10.78 10.83
N LYS A 105 -3.59 11.95 11.39
CA LYS A 105 -3.60 13.22 10.63
C LYS A 105 -2.24 13.54 10.04
N ARG A 106 -1.16 13.40 10.81
CA ARG A 106 0.21 13.60 10.32
C ARG A 106 0.59 12.61 9.23
N ASN A 107 0.17 11.36 9.36
CA ASN A 107 0.41 10.32 8.37
C ASN A 107 -0.26 10.63 7.03
N ILE A 108 -1.55 11.01 7.05
CA ILE A 108 -2.28 11.45 5.85
C ILE A 108 -1.59 12.66 5.22
N ALA A 109 -1.31 13.71 6.01
CA ALA A 109 -0.67 14.92 5.49
C ALA A 109 0.71 14.63 4.87
N SER A 110 1.49 13.73 5.46
CA SER A 110 2.80 13.33 4.91
C SER A 110 2.66 12.55 3.60
N PHE A 111 1.68 11.66 3.51
CA PHE A 111 1.37 10.91 2.30
C PHE A 111 0.92 11.84 1.16
N GLU A 112 -0.02 12.74 1.44
CA GLU A 112 -0.54 13.70 0.47
C GLU A 112 0.56 14.67 0.01
N LEU A 113 1.44 15.10 0.93
CA LEU A 113 2.59 15.94 0.59
C LEU A 113 3.55 15.20 -0.37
N LEU A 114 3.82 13.91 -0.13
CA LEU A 114 4.61 13.10 -1.06
C LEU A 114 3.93 13.02 -2.42
N ALA A 115 2.64 12.67 -2.47
CA ALA A 115 1.89 12.54 -3.72
C ALA A 115 1.86 13.85 -4.52
N LYS A 116 1.59 14.97 -3.85
CA LYS A 116 1.63 16.31 -4.43
C LYS A 116 3.02 16.66 -4.95
N THR A 117 4.07 16.36 -4.18
CA THR A 117 5.46 16.61 -4.59
C THR A 117 5.81 15.85 -5.87
N LEU A 118 5.43 14.58 -5.98
CA LEU A 118 5.66 13.80 -7.19
C LEU A 118 4.84 14.34 -8.37
N HIS A 119 3.60 14.76 -8.12
CA HIS A 119 2.70 15.26 -9.16
C HIS A 119 3.16 16.60 -9.74
N ASP A 120 3.37 17.60 -8.87
CA ASP A 120 3.67 18.96 -9.29
C ASP A 120 5.01 19.05 -10.04
N ASN A 121 5.98 18.23 -9.64
CA ASN A 121 7.30 18.21 -10.26
C ASN A 121 7.45 17.16 -11.37
N GLN A 122 6.39 16.39 -11.66
CA GLN A 122 6.42 15.28 -12.61
C GLN A 122 7.55 14.26 -12.28
N PHE A 123 7.76 14.01 -10.99
CA PHE A 123 8.77 13.09 -10.48
C PHE A 123 8.20 11.70 -10.25
N VAL A 124 9.11 10.75 -10.05
CA VAL A 124 8.82 9.40 -9.57
C VAL A 124 9.68 9.11 -8.35
N ALA A 125 9.18 8.23 -7.47
CA ALA A 125 9.90 7.75 -6.31
C ALA A 125 10.30 6.30 -6.54
N VAL A 126 11.50 5.91 -6.12
CA VAL A 126 12.04 4.55 -6.29
C VAL A 126 12.35 3.96 -4.92
N ALA A 127 11.97 2.71 -4.73
CA ALA A 127 12.27 1.92 -3.54
C ALA A 127 12.81 0.54 -3.96
N PRO A 128 14.14 0.37 -4.02
CA PRO A 128 14.76 -0.91 -4.30
C PRO A 128 14.40 -1.96 -3.23
N TRP A 129 14.44 -3.24 -3.58
CA TRP A 129 14.37 -4.29 -2.56
C TRP A 129 15.62 -4.26 -1.68
N ASN A 130 15.47 -3.97 -0.39
CA ASN A 130 16.56 -3.89 0.59
C ASN A 130 17.08 -5.28 1.02
N SER A 131 17.23 -6.24 0.10
CA SER A 131 17.73 -7.58 0.43
C SER A 131 19.23 -7.68 0.14
N SER A 132 20.03 -8.04 1.15
CA SER A 132 21.41 -8.48 0.98
C SER A 132 21.51 -9.78 0.17
N ASP A 133 20.43 -10.57 0.17
CA ASP A 133 20.33 -11.83 -0.56
C ASP A 133 19.35 -11.72 -1.75
N ARG A 134 19.94 -11.70 -2.95
CA ARG A 134 19.50 -12.47 -4.12
C ARG A 134 18.24 -12.10 -4.92
N THR A 135 17.53 -11.00 -4.68
CA THR A 135 16.65 -10.45 -5.74
C THR A 135 17.42 -9.43 -6.57
N SER A 136 17.98 -9.90 -7.69
CA SER A 136 18.73 -9.09 -8.64
C SER A 136 17.89 -7.92 -9.16
N GLY A 137 18.15 -6.71 -8.64
CA GLY A 137 17.78 -5.43 -9.28
C GLY A 137 16.32 -4.98 -9.16
N GLY A 138 15.46 -5.74 -8.48
CA GLY A 138 14.04 -5.41 -8.34
C GLY A 138 13.71 -4.29 -7.34
N GLY A 139 12.45 -3.88 -7.33
CA GLY A 139 11.94 -2.87 -6.42
C GLY A 139 10.54 -2.39 -6.76
N LEU A 140 10.21 -1.22 -6.23
CA LEU A 140 8.95 -0.53 -6.43
C LEU A 140 9.22 0.86 -6.99
N ILE A 141 8.42 1.30 -7.96
CA ILE A 141 8.38 2.70 -8.39
C ILE A 141 7.02 3.27 -8.05
N LEU A 142 7.04 4.33 -7.26
CA LEU A 142 5.87 5.08 -6.84
C LEU A 142 5.68 6.31 -7.71
N TYR A 143 4.46 6.52 -8.18
CA TYR A 143 4.08 7.71 -8.93
C TYR A 143 2.63 8.13 -8.63
N PRO A 144 2.31 9.42 -8.78
CA PRO A 144 1.00 9.94 -8.39
C PRO A 144 -0.07 9.55 -9.40
N THR A 145 -1.30 9.44 -8.90
CA THR A 145 -2.47 9.40 -9.79
C THR A 145 -2.81 10.80 -10.27
N VAL A 146 -3.40 10.92 -11.45
CA VAL A 146 -3.90 12.22 -11.97
C VAL A 146 -5.18 12.68 -11.27
N THR A 147 -5.86 11.79 -10.56
CA THR A 147 -7.19 12.03 -9.99
C THR A 147 -7.18 12.25 -8.48
N SER A 148 -6.09 11.91 -7.78
CA SER A 148 -6.07 11.93 -6.32
C SER A 148 -4.66 12.05 -5.74
N THR A 149 -4.51 12.91 -4.73
CA THR A 149 -3.34 12.95 -3.84
C THR A 149 -3.42 11.96 -2.69
N ALA A 150 -4.59 11.32 -2.48
CA ALA A 150 -4.78 10.31 -1.45
C ALA A 150 -4.32 8.92 -1.89
N LEU A 151 -3.88 8.78 -3.15
CA LEU A 151 -3.46 7.53 -3.74
C LEU A 151 -2.14 7.68 -4.51
N LEU A 152 -1.29 6.68 -4.39
CA LEU A 152 -0.09 6.51 -5.21
C LEU A 152 -0.19 5.19 -5.96
N VAL A 153 0.28 5.16 -7.20
CA VAL A 153 0.44 3.92 -7.96
C VAL A 153 1.83 3.38 -7.70
N GLY A 154 1.93 2.08 -7.44
CA GLY A 154 3.18 1.35 -7.34
C GLY A 154 3.35 0.39 -8.50
N ALA A 155 4.32 0.63 -9.36
CA ALA A 155 4.78 -0.33 -10.37
C ALA A 155 5.82 -1.28 -9.73
N ILE A 156 5.59 -2.58 -9.86
CA ILE A 156 6.29 -3.62 -9.10
C ILE A 156 7.28 -4.35 -10.00
N PHE A 157 8.51 -4.49 -9.51
CA PHE A 157 9.62 -5.13 -10.21
C PHE A 157 10.14 -6.29 -9.35
N LEU A 158 9.54 -7.48 -9.47
CA LEU A 158 9.94 -8.64 -8.66
C LEU A 158 11.29 -9.22 -9.10
N GLN A 159 11.45 -9.43 -10.40
CA GLN A 159 12.61 -10.11 -10.99
C GLN A 159 13.42 -9.23 -11.94
N ASN A 160 12.78 -8.20 -12.49
CA ASN A 160 13.38 -7.32 -13.48
C ASN A 160 14.05 -6.12 -12.80
N GLY A 161 15.11 -5.61 -13.42
CA GLY A 161 15.71 -4.34 -13.05
C GLY A 161 14.76 -3.16 -13.29
N PHE A 162 15.06 -2.03 -12.65
CA PHE A 162 14.47 -0.76 -13.03
C PHE A 162 14.86 -0.35 -14.46
N PRO A 163 14.00 0.38 -15.19
CA PRO A 163 14.34 0.86 -16.52
C PRO A 163 15.59 1.74 -16.54
N ASP A 164 16.48 1.52 -17.51
CA ASP A 164 17.78 2.20 -17.61
C ASP A 164 17.66 3.72 -17.67
N PHE A 165 16.59 4.24 -18.29
CA PHE A 165 16.36 5.68 -18.40
C PHE A 165 16.16 6.35 -17.04
N LEU A 166 15.88 5.61 -15.97
CA LEU A 166 15.79 6.17 -14.62
C LEU A 166 17.17 6.52 -14.03
N GLY A 167 18.25 5.94 -14.56
CA GLY A 167 19.62 6.17 -14.06
C GLY A 167 19.84 5.67 -12.64
N VAL A 168 18.99 4.75 -12.15
CA VAL A 168 19.09 4.19 -10.80
C VAL A 168 20.19 3.14 -10.79
N ASN A 169 21.29 3.42 -10.09
CA ASN A 169 22.33 2.42 -9.88
C ASN A 169 22.04 1.66 -8.59
N PRO A 170 21.66 0.36 -8.64
CA PRO A 170 21.27 -0.40 -7.46
C PRO A 170 22.41 -0.56 -6.43
N ARG A 171 23.67 -0.35 -6.82
CA ARG A 171 24.85 -0.55 -5.95
C ARG A 171 25.21 0.66 -5.08
N SER A 172 24.68 1.85 -5.38
CA SER A 172 25.06 3.08 -4.68
C SER A 172 24.21 3.39 -3.43
N HIS A 173 23.22 2.56 -3.10
CA HIS A 173 22.15 2.94 -2.17
C HIS A 173 22.02 2.00 -0.98
N VAL A 174 23.11 1.78 -0.26
CA VAL A 174 23.05 1.23 1.11
C VAL A 174 22.95 2.42 2.07
N LEU A 175 21.75 2.99 2.21
CA LEU A 175 21.51 3.90 3.33
C LEU A 175 21.29 3.06 4.60
N PRO A 176 21.82 3.48 5.76
CA PRO A 176 21.50 2.84 7.03
C PRO A 176 19.99 2.94 7.24
N VAL A 177 19.28 1.83 7.17
CA VAL A 177 17.84 1.79 7.46
C VAL A 177 17.68 2.11 8.95
N PRO A 178 16.97 3.20 9.32
CA PRO A 178 16.62 3.41 10.72
C PRO A 178 15.78 2.22 11.16
N ARG A 179 16.11 1.61 12.30
CA ARG A 179 15.24 0.59 12.95
C ARG A 179 13.91 1.26 13.26
N ALA A 180 12.94 1.14 12.36
CA ALA A 180 11.58 1.55 12.62
C ALA A 180 11.02 0.65 13.73
N GLN A 181 10.32 1.26 14.69
CA GLN A 181 9.60 0.51 15.72
C GLN A 181 8.64 -0.47 15.03
N SER A 182 8.54 -1.70 15.56
CA SER A 182 7.69 -2.74 15.02
C SER A 182 6.27 -2.21 14.82
N TYR A 183 5.86 -2.08 13.57
CA TYR A 183 4.49 -1.72 13.22
C TYR A 183 3.58 -2.86 13.65
N SER A 184 2.95 -2.73 14.81
CA SER A 184 1.80 -3.56 15.17
C SER A 184 0.56 -2.86 14.64
N PRO A 185 -0.14 -3.40 13.63
CA PRO A 185 -1.44 -2.90 13.25
C PRO A 185 -2.40 -3.10 14.43
N SER A 186 -2.49 -2.09 15.30
CA SER A 186 -3.46 -2.04 16.38
C SER A 186 -4.83 -1.77 15.75
N GLY A 187 -5.47 -2.82 15.25
CA GLY A 187 -6.74 -2.68 14.56
C GLY A 187 -7.14 -3.83 13.64
N SER A 188 -6.70 -5.06 13.89
CA SER A 188 -7.46 -6.22 13.39
C SER A 188 -8.61 -6.54 14.35
N SER A 189 -9.50 -5.57 14.59
CA SER A 189 -10.91 -5.97 14.65
C SER A 189 -11.26 -6.24 13.20
N ALA A 190 -11.14 -7.51 12.78
CA ALA A 190 -11.98 -7.98 11.69
C ALA A 190 -13.36 -7.40 11.96
N THR A 191 -13.92 -6.66 10.99
CA THR A 191 -15.32 -6.24 11.04
C THR A 191 -16.12 -7.39 11.63
N PRO A 192 -16.88 -7.18 12.74
CA PRO A 192 -17.63 -8.27 13.34
C PRO A 192 -18.49 -8.85 12.23
N ASN A 193 -18.28 -10.12 11.94
CA ASN A 193 -19.09 -10.85 11.00
C ASN A 193 -20.51 -10.82 11.58
N ILE A 194 -21.38 -9.97 11.01
CA ILE A 194 -22.77 -9.78 11.43
C ILE A 194 -23.54 -11.12 11.38
N ALA A 195 -23.01 -12.14 10.71
CA ALA A 195 -23.55 -13.50 10.71
C ALA A 195 -23.57 -14.20 12.08
N THR A 196 -22.89 -13.67 13.11
CA THR A 196 -22.79 -14.37 14.41
C THR A 196 -23.80 -13.90 15.47
N SER A 197 -24.55 -12.82 15.24
CA SER A 197 -25.51 -12.30 16.23
C SER A 197 -26.91 -12.94 16.19
N GLN A 198 -27.16 -13.97 15.38
CA GLN A 198 -28.47 -14.65 15.34
C GLN A 198 -28.51 -16.05 16.00
N ARG A 199 -27.53 -16.41 16.84
CA ARG A 199 -27.57 -17.68 17.59
C ARG A 199 -27.78 -17.51 19.10
N HIS A 200 -28.79 -16.72 19.49
CA HIS A 200 -29.50 -16.95 20.76
C HIS A 200 -31.01 -16.82 20.54
N GLY A 201 -31.54 -17.69 19.67
CA GLY A 201 -32.96 -17.92 19.52
C GLY A 201 -33.26 -19.39 19.70
N ARG A 202 -33.94 -19.72 20.81
CA ARG A 202 -34.72 -20.93 21.10
C ARG A 202 -33.99 -22.25 21.39
N GLY A 203 -34.37 -22.85 22.52
CA GLY A 203 -34.65 -24.28 22.55
C GLY A 203 -34.80 -24.91 23.95
N GLY A 204 -36.02 -25.34 24.28
CA GLY A 204 -36.32 -26.39 25.27
C GLY A 204 -36.79 -25.87 26.64
N GLY A 205 -37.97 -26.16 27.18
CA GLY A 205 -38.95 -27.21 26.87
C GLY A 205 -39.09 -28.18 28.05
N GLY A 206 -40.26 -28.21 28.68
CA GLY A 206 -40.85 -29.44 29.25
C GLY A 206 -40.81 -29.67 30.76
N TYR A 207 -42.02 -29.69 31.35
CA TYR A 207 -42.58 -30.60 32.37
C TYR A 207 -41.83 -30.89 33.71
N ALA A 208 -42.51 -30.65 34.83
CA ALA A 208 -43.16 -31.66 35.70
C ALA A 208 -43.44 -31.11 37.11
N GLY A 209 -44.59 -31.45 37.69
CA GLY A 209 -44.94 -31.21 39.10
C GLY A 209 -46.36 -30.70 39.29
#